data_AF-A0A8B5W8H0-F1
#
_entry.id   AF-A0A8B5W8H0-F1
#
_cell.length_a   1.000
_cell.length_b   1.000
_cell.length_c   1.000
_cell.angle_alpha   90.00
_cell.angle_beta   90.00
_cell.angle_gamma   90.00
#
_symmetry.space_group_name_H-M   'P 1'
#
loop_
_entity.id
_entity.type
_entity.pdbx_description
1 polymer ?
#
loop_
_entity_poly.entity_id
_entity_poly.type
_entity_poly.pdbx_seq_one_letter_code
_entity_poly.pdbx_strand_id
1 'polypeptide(L)'
;MVEETKAIHEDLPEFTGDYFSTKDANAFEKWLAARMEFVIQYQVDHYQTMHPISFTNWPTTDLLDHPAEPSVDEDLVSVDPNTIYESDQLKTGYFASYHIYPYYPDFLNYEEDYINFIDHRGEENNYAGYLDELIQAHRMPLVVAEFGIPASRGMTHRNPFGWNQGFMSEKEQGETVVRLFEDIFEQGAAGGIMFTWQDEWFKRTWNTMELDNPDRRPYWSNVQTNEQRFGILGFETHSKPLDGSLEKWEETEQLATQEEGILKALSVDHDEAYLYFMLEFDESQWDEEMKFSIMLNTIADQGNQSVPFVEDLTFEEGIDFVIDISAENENRVWVDSYYDPFYFQYGYELEMLDDAEAVENNDGQFNGIHFALSKPMTIPSTGEFIPFDYYETGLLREGIGNPESESFDSLADYTINNESGLLEIRIPWLLLNVKDPSQKEILGDIWPEGLEASEFIEQIYVNAVASKDQKLIDQLPEDSEMLPYSWDKWEEPEYEERLKESYDVIQDYLLTITGE
;
A
#
# COMPACT_ATOMS: atom_id res chain seq x y z
N MET A 1 20.67 -16.09 -6.30
CA MET A 1 22.03 -16.02 -5.67
C MET A 1 22.38 -17.30 -4.94
N VAL A 2 21.51 -17.79 -4.05
CA VAL A 2 21.74 -19.01 -3.27
C VAL A 2 21.92 -20.23 -4.18
N GLU A 3 20.97 -20.49 -5.08
CA GLU A 3 21.02 -21.60 -6.05
C GLU A 3 22.32 -21.59 -6.88
N GLU A 4 22.66 -20.46 -7.50
CA GLU A 4 23.91 -20.29 -8.24
C GLU A 4 25.16 -20.58 -7.39
N THR A 5 25.17 -20.15 -6.14
CA THR A 5 26.29 -20.44 -5.22
C THR A 5 26.38 -21.95 -4.93
N LYS A 6 25.25 -22.63 -4.73
CA LYS A 6 25.18 -24.08 -4.58
C LYS A 6 25.78 -24.78 -5.81
N ALA A 7 25.35 -24.39 -7.01
CA ALA A 7 25.75 -25.00 -8.28
C ALA A 7 27.23 -24.79 -8.62
N ILE A 8 27.78 -23.59 -8.39
CA ILE A 8 29.18 -23.28 -8.73
C ILE A 8 30.17 -23.90 -7.73
N HIS A 9 29.73 -24.14 -6.50
CA HIS A 9 30.59 -24.54 -5.39
C HIS A 9 30.15 -25.85 -4.71
N GLU A 10 29.57 -26.79 -5.47
CA GLU A 10 29.10 -28.10 -4.96
C GLU A 10 30.19 -28.86 -4.18
N ASP A 11 31.43 -28.81 -4.65
CA ASP A 11 32.59 -29.49 -4.04
C ASP A 11 33.24 -28.71 -2.87
N LEU A 12 32.64 -27.61 -2.41
CA LEU A 12 33.18 -26.84 -1.29
C LEU A 12 33.18 -27.70 -0.02
N PRO A 13 34.36 -27.95 0.60
CA PRO A 13 34.43 -28.76 1.81
C PRO A 13 33.67 -28.08 2.96
N GLU A 14 33.32 -28.87 3.97
CA GLU A 14 32.75 -28.33 5.20
C GLU A 14 33.64 -27.24 5.80
N PHE A 15 32.99 -26.19 6.30
CA PHE A 15 33.64 -25.11 6.99
C PHE A 15 34.05 -25.55 8.40
N THR A 16 35.23 -25.16 8.84
CA THR A 16 35.72 -25.40 10.20
C THR A 16 36.55 -24.19 10.64
N GLY A 17 35.98 -23.38 11.54
CA GLY A 17 36.61 -22.27 12.23
C GLY A 17 36.77 -22.54 13.73
N ASP A 18 37.15 -21.50 14.47
CA ASP A 18 37.28 -21.52 15.92
C ASP A 18 35.91 -21.46 16.62
N TYR A 19 34.95 -20.71 16.06
CA TYR A 19 33.60 -20.52 16.63
C TYR A 19 32.51 -21.28 15.87
N PHE A 20 32.63 -21.43 14.55
CA PHE A 20 31.63 -22.12 13.73
C PHE A 20 32.21 -23.27 12.92
N SER A 21 31.39 -24.29 12.68
CA SER A 21 31.63 -25.39 11.75
C SER A 21 30.35 -25.71 10.98
N THR A 22 30.43 -26.45 9.89
CA THR A 22 29.25 -26.88 9.15
C THR A 22 29.19 -28.40 9.01
N LYS A 23 27.98 -28.92 8.84
CA LYS A 23 27.74 -30.34 8.59
C LYS A 23 26.58 -30.50 7.62
N ASP A 24 26.82 -31.23 6.53
CA ASP A 24 25.84 -31.48 5.47
C ASP A 24 25.29 -30.16 4.88
N ALA A 25 26.09 -29.09 4.96
CA ALA A 25 25.70 -27.75 4.59
C ALA A 25 25.89 -27.52 3.09
N ASN A 26 25.02 -26.70 2.51
CA ASN A 26 25.19 -26.25 1.14
C ASN A 26 26.31 -25.19 1.04
N ALA A 27 26.74 -24.87 -0.18
CA ALA A 27 27.86 -23.94 -0.38
C ALA A 27 27.59 -22.51 0.14
N PHE A 28 26.35 -22.05 0.08
CA PHE A 28 25.94 -20.74 0.58
C PHE A 28 25.94 -20.71 2.13
N GLU A 29 25.43 -21.75 2.78
CA GLU A 29 25.49 -21.91 4.25
C GLU A 29 26.94 -21.98 4.75
N LYS A 30 27.82 -22.70 4.04
CA LYS A 30 29.27 -22.73 4.33
C LYS A 30 29.90 -21.34 4.25
N TRP A 31 29.49 -20.54 3.26
CA TRP A 31 29.93 -19.16 3.13
C TRP A 31 29.41 -18.29 4.29
N LEU A 32 28.13 -18.43 4.68
CA LEU A 32 27.54 -17.73 5.84
C LEU A 32 28.29 -18.05 7.13
N ALA A 33 28.58 -19.33 7.40
CA ALA A 33 29.37 -19.77 8.55
C ALA A 33 30.74 -19.07 8.57
N ALA A 34 31.41 -18.99 7.42
CA ALA A 34 32.69 -18.31 7.28
C ALA A 34 32.60 -16.79 7.48
N ARG A 35 31.45 -16.15 7.16
CA ARG A 35 31.22 -14.72 7.45
C ARG A 35 30.98 -14.49 8.93
N MET A 36 30.17 -15.31 9.58
CA MET A 36 29.91 -15.22 11.02
C MET A 36 31.18 -15.45 11.84
N GLU A 37 31.98 -16.45 11.48
CA GLU A 37 33.32 -16.68 12.06
C GLU A 37 34.18 -15.41 11.99
N PHE A 38 34.26 -14.80 10.81
CA PHE A 38 35.05 -13.60 10.60
C PHE A 38 34.56 -12.44 11.49
N VAL A 39 33.24 -12.22 11.57
CA VAL A 39 32.66 -11.14 12.39
C VAL A 39 32.98 -11.35 13.87
N ILE A 40 32.80 -12.56 14.39
CA ILE A 40 33.11 -12.87 15.80
C ILE A 40 34.61 -12.71 16.06
N GLN A 41 35.48 -13.27 15.22
CA GLN A 41 36.93 -13.15 15.38
C GLN A 41 37.37 -11.68 15.36
N TYR A 42 36.81 -10.87 14.44
CA TYR A 42 37.09 -9.44 14.36
C TYR A 42 36.66 -8.72 15.65
N GLN A 43 35.48 -9.03 16.19
CA GLN A 43 35.01 -8.43 17.45
C GLN A 43 35.92 -8.77 18.63
N VAL A 44 36.38 -10.02 18.71
CA VAL A 44 37.29 -10.48 19.76
C VAL A 44 38.64 -9.78 19.66
N ASP A 45 39.25 -9.76 18.47
CA ASP A 45 40.60 -9.21 18.27
C ASP A 45 40.67 -7.70 18.46
N HIS A 46 39.64 -6.97 18.03
CA HIS A 46 39.64 -5.51 18.02
C HIS A 46 38.93 -4.86 19.20
N TYR A 47 37.87 -5.50 19.71
CA TYR A 47 37.01 -4.92 20.74
C TYR A 47 36.94 -5.75 22.03
N GLN A 48 37.54 -6.95 22.03
CA GLN A 48 37.52 -7.86 23.19
C GLN A 48 36.09 -8.18 23.65
N THR A 49 35.16 -8.23 22.69
CA THR A 49 33.74 -8.50 22.94
C THR A 49 33.25 -9.58 21.97
N MET A 50 32.14 -10.20 22.31
CA MET A 50 31.34 -11.05 21.43
C MET A 50 29.89 -10.63 21.61
N HIS A 51 29.11 -10.64 20.54
CA HIS A 51 27.66 -10.46 20.58
C HIS A 51 26.94 -11.71 20.07
N PRO A 52 25.66 -11.93 20.42
CA PRO A 52 24.83 -12.88 19.70
C PRO A 52 24.86 -12.59 18.20
N ILE A 53 24.85 -13.63 17.38
CA ILE A 53 24.99 -13.50 15.93
C ILE A 53 23.98 -14.38 15.22
N SER A 54 23.54 -13.93 14.05
CA SER A 54 22.66 -14.64 13.14
C SER A 54 22.88 -14.10 11.71
N PHE A 55 22.11 -14.62 10.76
CA PHE A 55 21.89 -14.04 9.44
C PHE A 55 20.39 -14.04 9.17
N THR A 56 19.91 -13.00 8.50
CA THR A 56 18.50 -12.88 8.10
C THR A 56 18.14 -13.93 7.04
N ASN A 57 16.98 -14.55 7.23
CA ASN A 57 16.32 -15.41 6.27
C ASN A 57 14.88 -14.93 6.00
N TRP A 58 14.26 -15.45 4.95
CA TRP A 58 12.87 -15.20 4.56
C TRP A 58 12.11 -16.53 4.47
N PRO A 59 10.76 -16.52 4.58
CA PRO A 59 9.95 -17.72 4.39
C PRO A 59 10.20 -18.40 3.04
N THR A 60 10.46 -17.62 1.98
CA THR A 60 10.76 -18.11 0.63
C THR A 60 12.07 -18.90 0.49
N THR A 61 12.93 -18.83 1.50
CA THR A 61 14.18 -19.59 1.57
C THR A 61 14.36 -20.29 2.90
N ASP A 62 13.25 -20.57 3.60
CA ASP A 62 13.28 -21.29 4.86
C ASP A 62 13.65 -22.78 4.66
N LEU A 63 13.59 -23.56 5.75
CA LEU A 63 13.98 -24.97 5.73
C LEU A 63 12.81 -25.96 5.61
N LEU A 64 11.59 -25.44 5.49
CA LEU A 64 10.37 -26.24 5.43
C LEU A 64 10.08 -26.60 3.97
N ASP A 65 9.16 -27.55 3.78
CA ASP A 65 8.65 -27.91 2.46
C ASP A 65 7.24 -27.29 2.34
N HIS A 66 6.98 -26.50 1.29
CA HIS A 66 5.71 -25.76 1.12
C HIS A 66 4.89 -26.28 -0.08
N PRO A 67 4.19 -27.42 0.05
CA PRO A 67 3.48 -28.03 -1.08
C PRO A 67 2.33 -27.17 -1.64
N ALA A 68 1.82 -26.20 -0.88
CA ALA A 68 0.84 -25.24 -1.37
C ALA A 68 1.45 -24.04 -2.14
N GLU A 69 2.76 -23.81 -2.13
CA GLU A 69 3.38 -22.65 -2.81
C GLU A 69 3.30 -22.77 -4.34
N PRO A 70 2.50 -21.92 -5.03
CA PRO A 70 2.36 -21.97 -6.49
C PRO A 70 3.57 -21.41 -7.25
N SER A 71 4.35 -20.50 -6.64
CA SER A 71 5.50 -19.88 -7.29
C SER A 71 6.77 -20.68 -7.07
N VAL A 72 7.27 -21.29 -8.15
CA VAL A 72 8.54 -22.03 -8.12
C VAL A 72 9.71 -21.17 -7.66
N ASP A 73 9.67 -19.86 -7.95
CA ASP A 73 10.74 -18.93 -7.54
C ASP A 73 10.71 -18.65 -6.02
N GLU A 74 9.52 -18.73 -5.39
CA GLU A 74 9.33 -18.48 -3.95
C GLU A 74 9.55 -19.72 -3.08
N ASP A 75 9.68 -20.90 -3.68
CA ASP A 75 10.09 -22.16 -3.00
C ASP A 75 11.26 -22.83 -3.75
N LEU A 76 12.15 -22.03 -4.33
CA LEU A 76 13.22 -22.54 -5.19
C LEU A 76 14.36 -23.19 -4.40
N VAL A 77 14.69 -22.63 -3.23
CA VAL A 77 15.94 -22.95 -2.55
C VAL A 77 15.92 -22.66 -1.04
N SER A 78 16.22 -23.68 -0.24
CA SER A 78 16.35 -23.51 1.21
C SER A 78 17.73 -23.00 1.66
N VAL A 79 17.75 -22.20 2.71
CA VAL A 79 18.93 -21.87 3.51
C VAL A 79 18.64 -22.29 4.94
N ASP A 80 19.26 -23.39 5.40
CA ASP A 80 19.00 -23.99 6.70
C ASP A 80 20.05 -23.55 7.75
N PRO A 81 19.69 -22.73 8.75
CA PRO A 81 20.57 -22.36 9.87
C PRO A 81 21.06 -23.57 10.68
N ASN A 82 20.31 -24.68 10.69
CA ASN A 82 20.64 -25.85 11.50
C ASN A 82 21.91 -26.59 11.01
N THR A 83 22.36 -26.34 9.78
CA THR A 83 23.58 -26.97 9.22
C THR A 83 24.88 -26.34 9.71
N ILE A 84 24.81 -25.14 10.31
CA ILE A 84 25.95 -24.42 10.90
C ILE A 84 25.95 -24.70 12.40
N TYR A 85 27.08 -25.08 13.00
CA TYR A 85 27.23 -25.46 14.41
C TYR A 85 28.21 -24.54 15.12
N GLU A 86 27.78 -23.94 16.22
CA GLU A 86 28.62 -23.20 17.15
C GLU A 86 29.51 -24.12 17.99
N SER A 87 30.71 -23.66 18.32
CA SER A 87 31.64 -24.34 19.21
C SER A 87 31.56 -23.77 20.64
N ASP A 88 32.10 -24.50 21.61
CA ASP A 88 32.23 -24.01 23.00
C ASP A 88 33.04 -22.72 23.12
N GLN A 89 33.78 -22.29 22.08
CA GLN A 89 34.51 -21.03 22.09
C GLN A 89 33.59 -19.82 21.92
N LEU A 90 32.45 -19.97 21.24
CA LEU A 90 31.42 -18.94 21.18
C LEU A 90 30.79 -18.81 22.56
N LYS A 91 31.06 -17.68 23.24
CA LYS A 91 30.51 -17.41 24.59
C LYS A 91 29.17 -16.68 24.56
N THR A 92 28.70 -16.34 23.37
CA THR A 92 27.39 -15.75 23.08
C THR A 92 26.46 -16.78 22.44
N GLY A 93 25.36 -16.34 21.84
CA GLY A 93 24.38 -17.22 21.19
C GLY A 93 24.44 -17.14 19.65
N TYR A 94 24.11 -18.26 19.01
CA TYR A 94 23.71 -18.34 17.62
C TYR A 94 22.21 -18.65 17.57
N PHE A 95 21.45 -17.88 16.79
CA PHE A 95 20.00 -17.97 16.71
C PHE A 95 19.52 -17.88 15.26
N ALA A 96 18.31 -18.36 14.99
CA ALA A 96 17.63 -18.26 13.71
C ALA A 96 16.90 -16.90 13.61
N SER A 97 16.87 -16.28 12.43
CA SER A 97 16.36 -14.92 12.25
C SER A 97 15.56 -14.82 10.95
N TYR A 98 14.26 -14.52 11.04
CA TYR A 98 13.36 -14.49 9.88
C TYR A 98 12.55 -13.19 9.79
N HIS A 99 12.32 -12.69 8.58
CA HIS A 99 11.35 -11.62 8.32
C HIS A 99 10.03 -12.29 7.98
N ILE A 100 9.01 -12.17 8.84
CA ILE A 100 7.76 -12.93 8.70
C ILE A 100 6.58 -11.97 8.77
N TYR A 101 5.81 -11.93 7.69
CA TYR A 101 4.60 -11.13 7.54
C TYR A 101 3.40 -12.07 7.35
N PRO A 102 2.17 -11.67 7.74
CA PRO A 102 1.03 -12.60 7.79
C PRO A 102 0.40 -12.92 6.43
N TYR A 103 0.83 -12.27 5.35
CA TYR A 103 0.12 -12.26 4.06
C TYR A 103 0.92 -12.81 2.88
N TYR A 104 2.22 -13.06 3.03
CA TYR A 104 3.13 -13.48 1.94
C TYR A 104 4.29 -14.30 2.52
N PRO A 105 4.72 -15.40 1.88
CA PRO A 105 4.34 -15.90 0.54
C PRO A 105 2.96 -16.55 0.46
N ASP A 106 2.57 -17.00 -0.74
CA ASP A 106 1.24 -17.55 -1.01
C ASP A 106 0.95 -18.80 -0.18
N PHE A 107 1.96 -19.64 0.12
CA PHE A 107 1.76 -20.79 1.01
C PHE A 107 1.18 -20.41 2.38
N LEU A 108 1.45 -19.21 2.91
CA LEU A 108 0.85 -18.77 4.18
C LEU A 108 -0.67 -18.65 4.09
N ASN A 109 -1.22 -18.43 2.90
CA ASN A 109 -2.64 -18.21 2.67
C ASN A 109 -3.36 -19.46 2.13
N TYR A 110 -2.62 -20.49 1.72
CA TYR A 110 -3.17 -21.67 1.05
C TYR A 110 -2.78 -23.02 1.66
N GLU A 111 -1.76 -23.10 2.51
CA GLU A 111 -1.41 -24.34 3.20
C GLU A 111 -2.50 -24.68 4.22
N GLU A 112 -3.16 -25.84 4.06
CA GLU A 112 -4.33 -26.23 4.88
C GLU A 112 -3.98 -26.29 6.37
N ASP A 113 -2.77 -26.73 6.70
CA ASP A 113 -2.32 -26.84 8.09
C ASP A 113 -2.13 -25.46 8.75
N TYR A 114 -1.82 -24.41 7.98
CA TYR A 114 -1.69 -23.04 8.49
C TYR A 114 -3.04 -22.36 8.62
N ILE A 115 -3.86 -22.38 7.57
CA ILE A 115 -5.17 -21.70 7.61
C ILE A 115 -6.12 -22.30 8.66
N ASN A 116 -6.00 -23.61 8.96
CA ASN A 116 -6.83 -24.27 9.96
C ASN A 116 -6.16 -24.33 11.35
N PHE A 117 -4.98 -23.72 11.52
CA PHE A 117 -4.29 -23.69 12.81
C PHE A 117 -5.08 -22.83 13.80
N ILE A 118 -5.37 -23.40 14.98
CA ILE A 118 -6.10 -22.71 16.04
C ILE A 118 -5.11 -22.15 17.07
N ASP A 119 -5.07 -20.83 17.19
CA ASP A 119 -4.15 -20.15 18.09
C ASP A 119 -4.56 -20.21 19.58
N HIS A 120 -3.76 -19.56 20.42
CA HIS A 120 -3.98 -19.47 21.86
C HIS A 120 -5.28 -18.73 22.26
N ARG A 121 -5.90 -18.00 21.33
CA ARG A 121 -7.20 -17.32 21.50
C ARG A 121 -8.37 -18.20 21.04
N GLY A 122 -8.11 -19.33 20.40
CA GLY A 122 -9.13 -20.25 19.88
C GLY A 122 -9.65 -19.86 18.49
N GLU A 123 -8.88 -19.06 17.74
CA GLU A 123 -9.22 -18.55 16.42
C GLU A 123 -8.29 -19.15 15.35
N GLU A 124 -8.77 -19.25 14.11
CA GLU A 124 -7.94 -19.63 12.96
C GLU A 124 -6.87 -18.56 12.71
N ASN A 125 -5.62 -18.99 12.51
CA ASN A 125 -4.48 -18.09 12.43
C ASN A 125 -3.31 -18.71 11.64
N ASN A 126 -3.18 -18.31 10.39
CA ASN A 126 -2.14 -18.79 9.49
C ASN A 126 -0.73 -18.39 9.93
N TYR A 127 -0.58 -17.18 10.47
CA TYR A 127 0.69 -16.67 10.96
C TYR A 127 1.21 -17.51 12.14
N ALA A 128 0.33 -17.82 13.11
CA ALA A 128 0.67 -18.68 14.24
C ALA A 128 0.99 -20.12 13.82
N GLY A 129 0.26 -20.67 12.84
CA GLY A 129 0.51 -22.01 12.31
C GLY A 129 1.89 -22.16 11.67
N TYR A 130 2.27 -21.20 10.83
CA TYR A 130 3.61 -21.16 10.24
C TYR A 130 4.71 -21.01 11.29
N LEU A 131 4.52 -20.11 12.28
CA LEU A 131 5.47 -19.93 13.37
C LEU A 131 5.68 -21.22 14.19
N ASP A 132 4.61 -21.97 14.50
CA ASP A 132 4.70 -23.23 15.25
C ASP A 132 5.61 -24.24 14.53
N GLU A 133 5.38 -24.46 13.23
CA GLU A 133 6.17 -25.40 12.45
C GLU A 133 7.64 -24.94 12.32
N LEU A 134 7.86 -23.67 11.99
CA LEU A 134 9.20 -23.11 11.81
C LEU A 134 10.02 -23.19 13.11
N ILE A 135 9.42 -22.87 14.26
CA ILE A 135 10.08 -22.94 15.56
C ILE A 135 10.44 -24.40 15.90
N GLN A 136 9.53 -25.36 15.64
CA GLN A 136 9.79 -26.79 15.88
C GLN A 136 10.91 -27.35 14.99
N ALA A 137 11.10 -26.78 13.79
CA ALA A 137 12.14 -27.19 12.86
C ALA A 137 13.55 -26.71 13.26
N HIS A 138 13.68 -25.76 14.20
CA HIS A 138 14.97 -25.24 14.63
C HIS A 138 15.57 -25.92 15.87
N ARG A 139 16.88 -26.16 15.82
CA ARG A 139 17.68 -26.60 16.99
C ARG A 139 18.09 -25.45 17.91
N MET A 140 17.88 -24.21 17.48
CA MET A 140 18.29 -22.97 18.15
C MET A 140 17.08 -22.06 18.38
N PRO A 141 17.20 -21.04 19.26
CA PRO A 141 16.15 -20.04 19.40
C PRO A 141 15.89 -19.31 18.08
N LEU A 142 14.63 -18.96 17.81
CA LEU A 142 14.21 -18.17 16.65
C LEU A 142 13.82 -16.76 17.08
N VAL A 143 14.27 -15.75 16.35
CA VAL A 143 13.82 -14.37 16.46
C VAL A 143 13.10 -14.00 15.17
N VAL A 144 11.88 -13.47 15.29
CA VAL A 144 11.19 -12.84 14.17
C VAL A 144 11.77 -11.44 14.03
N ALA A 145 12.71 -11.28 13.10
CA ALA A 145 13.53 -10.08 12.95
C ALA A 145 12.84 -8.93 12.21
N GLU A 146 11.76 -9.23 11.50
CA GLU A 146 10.80 -8.23 11.03
C GLU A 146 9.40 -8.85 11.07
N PHE A 147 8.43 -8.07 11.57
CA PHE A 147 7.00 -8.35 11.45
C PHE A 147 6.23 -7.02 11.48
N GLY A 148 5.02 -7.01 10.92
CA GLY A 148 4.12 -5.87 10.94
C GLY A 148 3.14 -5.91 9.77
N ILE A 149 2.34 -4.85 9.64
CA ILE A 149 1.52 -4.56 8.47
C ILE A 149 1.55 -3.05 8.18
N PRO A 150 1.34 -2.60 6.93
CA PRO A 150 1.32 -1.16 6.62
C PRO A 150 -0.05 -0.53 6.84
N ALA A 151 -0.05 0.73 7.32
CA ALA A 151 -1.24 1.59 7.40
C ALA A 151 -1.37 2.46 6.13
N SER A 152 -1.44 1.83 4.97
CA SER A 152 -1.59 2.49 3.68
C SER A 152 -3.04 2.54 3.22
N ARG A 153 -3.33 3.52 2.36
CA ARG A 153 -4.59 3.55 1.62
C ARG A 153 -4.65 2.35 0.67
N GLY A 154 -3.61 2.09 -0.14
CA GLY A 154 -3.65 0.97 -1.09
C GLY A 154 -3.35 -0.39 -0.45
N MET A 155 -3.82 -1.48 -1.08
CA MET A 155 -3.56 -2.88 -0.76
C MET A 155 -2.78 -3.59 -1.87
N THR A 156 -1.89 -4.50 -1.47
CA THR A 156 -1.13 -5.37 -2.40
C THR A 156 -1.49 -6.85 -2.25
N HIS A 157 -1.73 -7.33 -1.04
CA HIS A 157 -2.08 -8.72 -0.79
C HIS A 157 -3.16 -8.84 0.28
N ARG A 158 -4.05 -9.81 0.10
CA ARG A 158 -5.05 -10.20 1.10
C ARG A 158 -4.49 -11.27 2.01
N ASN A 159 -4.83 -11.17 3.29
CA ASN A 159 -4.70 -12.26 4.23
C ASN A 159 -6.09 -12.89 4.46
N PRO A 160 -6.22 -14.23 4.61
CA PRO A 160 -7.50 -14.91 4.83
C PRO A 160 -8.33 -14.40 6.02
N PHE A 161 -7.68 -13.79 7.01
CA PHE A 161 -8.29 -13.29 8.25
C PHE A 161 -8.29 -11.76 8.35
N GLY A 162 -7.91 -11.06 7.27
CA GLY A 162 -7.99 -9.60 7.16
C GLY A 162 -6.73 -8.82 7.56
N TRP A 163 -5.62 -9.48 7.92
CA TRP A 163 -4.32 -8.82 8.18
C TRP A 163 -3.59 -8.50 6.87
N ASN A 164 -4.24 -7.70 6.04
CA ASN A 164 -3.83 -7.44 4.67
C ASN A 164 -2.51 -6.65 4.61
N GLN A 165 -1.83 -6.77 3.47
CA GLN A 165 -0.72 -5.91 3.12
C GLN A 165 -1.25 -4.56 2.61
N GLY A 166 -1.69 -3.72 3.54
CA GLY A 166 -2.26 -2.40 3.27
C GLY A 166 -3.78 -2.38 3.28
N PHE A 167 -4.37 -1.21 2.97
CA PHE A 167 -5.79 -0.92 3.17
C PHE A 167 -6.23 -1.17 4.62
N MET A 168 -5.40 -0.69 5.55
CA MET A 168 -5.58 -0.78 6.99
C MET A 168 -5.42 0.62 7.58
N SER A 169 -6.30 1.02 8.49
CA SER A 169 -6.15 2.26 9.24
C SER A 169 -4.95 2.21 10.19
N GLU A 170 -4.48 3.36 10.66
CA GLU A 170 -3.41 3.43 11.67
C GLU A 170 -3.77 2.67 12.94
N LYS A 171 -5.02 2.76 13.37
CA LYS A 171 -5.52 1.99 14.49
C LYS A 171 -5.49 0.48 14.23
N GLU A 172 -6.01 0.03 13.08
CA GLU A 172 -6.01 -1.39 12.69
C GLU A 172 -4.58 -1.94 12.53
N GLN A 173 -3.63 -1.11 12.06
CA GLN A 173 -2.20 -1.44 12.07
C GLN A 173 -1.73 -1.73 13.49
N GLY A 174 -1.98 -0.83 14.45
CA GLY A 174 -1.58 -1.02 15.85
C GLY A 174 -2.15 -2.30 16.46
N GLU A 175 -3.46 -2.52 16.28
CA GLU A 175 -4.17 -3.70 16.80
C GLU A 175 -3.62 -5.01 16.19
N THR A 176 -3.36 -5.03 14.88
CA THR A 176 -2.79 -6.19 14.19
C THR A 176 -1.35 -6.45 14.65
N VAL A 177 -0.52 -5.41 14.73
CA VAL A 177 0.88 -5.54 15.17
C VAL A 177 0.96 -6.13 16.59
N VAL A 178 0.11 -5.66 17.51
CA VAL A 178 0.01 -6.24 18.86
C VAL A 178 -0.37 -7.72 18.79
N ARG A 179 -1.37 -8.08 17.97
CA ARG A 179 -1.80 -9.48 17.79
C ARG A 179 -0.67 -10.37 17.29
N LEU A 180 0.06 -9.94 16.26
CA LEU A 180 1.20 -10.68 15.71
C LEU A 180 2.31 -10.86 16.75
N PHE A 181 2.57 -9.82 17.57
CA PHE A 181 3.57 -9.92 18.63
C PHE A 181 3.17 -10.91 19.74
N GLU A 182 1.88 -10.96 20.10
CA GLU A 182 1.36 -12.01 20.98
C GLU A 182 1.58 -13.41 20.40
N ASP A 183 1.32 -13.60 19.10
CA ASP A 183 1.55 -14.88 18.44
C ASP A 183 3.02 -15.30 18.48
N ILE A 184 3.94 -14.38 18.19
CA ILE A 184 5.38 -14.62 18.29
C ILE A 184 5.75 -15.13 19.69
N PHE A 185 5.21 -14.51 20.75
CA PHE A 185 5.48 -14.91 22.12
C PHE A 185 4.85 -16.25 22.49
N GLU A 186 3.58 -16.46 22.16
CA GLU A 186 2.82 -17.66 22.52
C GLU A 186 3.28 -18.91 21.75
N GLN A 187 3.77 -18.78 20.51
CA GLN A 187 4.43 -19.87 19.79
C GLN A 187 5.84 -20.20 20.31
N GLY A 188 6.39 -19.36 21.19
CA GLY A 188 7.66 -19.63 21.87
C GLY A 188 8.89 -19.14 21.14
N ALA A 189 8.76 -18.14 20.25
CA ALA A 189 9.91 -17.46 19.68
C ALA A 189 10.69 -16.72 20.79
N ALA A 190 11.99 -16.50 20.57
CA ALA A 190 12.86 -15.78 21.49
C ALA A 190 12.61 -14.27 21.51
N GLY A 191 11.93 -13.73 20.49
CA GLY A 191 11.53 -12.33 20.41
C GLY A 191 11.07 -11.94 19.01
N GLY A 192 10.47 -10.75 18.93
CA GLY A 192 10.05 -10.09 17.70
C GLY A 192 10.65 -8.68 17.59
N ILE A 193 11.01 -8.27 16.39
CA ILE A 193 11.42 -6.90 16.07
C ILE A 193 10.41 -6.34 15.08
N MET A 194 9.65 -5.34 15.54
CA MET A 194 8.63 -4.70 14.74
C MET A 194 9.27 -3.85 13.63
N PHE A 195 8.81 -4.06 12.41
CA PHE A 195 9.17 -3.24 11.26
C PHE A 195 8.05 -2.20 11.04
N THR A 196 8.28 -0.90 11.17
CA THR A 196 9.54 -0.18 11.49
C THR A 196 9.22 1.11 12.27
N TRP A 197 10.24 1.89 12.67
CA TRP A 197 10.03 3.15 13.39
C TRP A 197 9.31 4.19 12.54
N GLN A 198 9.75 4.40 11.29
CA GLN A 198 9.31 5.52 10.46
C GLN A 198 8.88 5.06 9.06
N ASP A 199 7.95 5.80 8.45
CA ASP A 199 7.57 5.59 7.06
C ASP A 199 8.75 5.80 6.10
N GLU A 200 8.70 5.08 4.97
CA GLU A 200 9.79 5.02 4.00
C GLU A 200 9.27 5.29 2.58
N TRP A 201 9.08 6.57 2.22
CA TRP A 201 8.50 6.98 0.93
C TRP A 201 9.23 6.48 -0.33
N PHE A 202 10.50 6.11 -0.23
CA PHE A 202 11.24 5.57 -1.37
C PHE A 202 10.85 4.13 -1.75
N LYS A 203 10.06 3.44 -0.91
CA LYS A 203 9.66 2.06 -1.13
C LYS A 203 8.66 1.92 -2.28
N ARG A 204 8.57 0.71 -2.80
CA ARG A 204 7.74 0.34 -3.95
C ARG A 204 7.14 -1.04 -3.74
N THR A 205 6.02 -1.30 -4.39
CA THR A 205 5.38 -2.61 -4.44
C THR A 205 5.06 -3.00 -5.89
N TRP A 206 4.91 -4.30 -6.16
CA TRP A 206 4.83 -4.80 -7.52
C TRP A 206 3.60 -4.31 -8.30
N ASN A 207 2.48 -4.04 -7.62
CA ASN A 207 1.23 -3.63 -8.26
C ASN A 207 1.10 -2.12 -8.49
N THR A 208 2.07 -1.31 -8.05
CA THR A 208 2.10 0.15 -8.28
C THR A 208 3.43 0.67 -8.84
N MET A 209 4.50 -0.12 -8.83
CA MET A 209 5.86 0.36 -9.15
C MET A 209 6.09 0.82 -10.60
N GLU A 210 5.18 0.49 -11.51
CA GLU A 210 5.18 0.97 -12.92
C GLU A 210 4.32 2.22 -13.10
N LEU A 211 3.54 2.61 -12.08
CA LEU A 211 2.62 3.75 -12.11
C LEU A 211 3.23 5.03 -11.52
N ASP A 212 4.42 4.96 -10.93
CA ASP A 212 5.14 6.10 -10.36
C ASP A 212 6.52 6.30 -11.03
N ASN A 213 7.14 7.46 -10.78
CA ASN A 213 8.52 7.68 -11.22
C ASN A 213 9.52 7.06 -10.20
N PRO A 214 10.32 6.05 -10.60
CA PRO A 214 11.22 5.36 -9.69
C PRO A 214 12.36 6.22 -9.14
N ASP A 215 12.75 7.29 -9.84
CA ASP A 215 13.79 8.23 -9.43
C ASP A 215 13.27 9.34 -8.51
N ARG A 216 11.94 9.40 -8.29
CA ARG A 216 11.28 10.49 -7.57
C ARG A 216 10.48 10.08 -6.34
N ARG A 217 10.35 8.78 -6.05
CA ARG A 217 9.64 8.24 -4.87
C ARG A 217 9.96 8.94 -3.53
N PRO A 218 11.21 9.33 -3.20
CA PRO A 218 11.49 9.98 -1.91
C PRO A 218 10.91 11.40 -1.76
N TYR A 219 10.38 12.02 -2.82
CA TYR A 219 10.00 13.44 -2.81
C TYR A 219 8.50 13.68 -2.69
N TRP A 220 7.69 12.63 -2.54
CA TRP A 220 6.25 12.72 -2.34
C TRP A 220 5.75 11.44 -1.67
N SER A 221 4.58 11.49 -1.04
CA SER A 221 4.03 10.37 -0.28
C SER A 221 2.99 9.62 -1.12
N ASN A 222 3.34 8.46 -1.64
CA ASN A 222 2.42 7.63 -2.40
C ASN A 222 1.65 6.71 -1.45
N VAL A 223 0.55 7.21 -0.89
CA VAL A 223 -0.30 6.46 0.06
C VAL A 223 -1.00 5.24 -0.55
N GLN A 224 -1.00 5.12 -1.88
CA GLN A 224 -1.47 3.91 -2.59
C GLN A 224 -0.42 2.79 -2.60
N THR A 225 0.86 3.10 -2.40
CA THR A 225 1.92 2.10 -2.30
C THR A 225 2.08 1.66 -0.83
N ASN A 226 1.62 0.45 -0.54
CA ASN A 226 1.61 -0.12 0.81
C ASN A 226 2.97 -0.09 1.52
N GLU A 227 4.05 -0.37 0.80
CA GLU A 227 5.40 -0.47 1.36
C GLU A 227 5.94 0.85 1.93
N GLN A 228 5.31 1.99 1.61
CA GLN A 228 5.75 3.29 2.15
C GLN A 228 5.24 3.56 3.57
N ARG A 229 4.28 2.77 4.08
CA ARG A 229 3.44 3.12 5.25
C ARG A 229 3.55 2.16 6.45
N PHE A 230 4.67 1.46 6.57
CA PHE A 230 4.94 0.52 7.69
C PHE A 230 5.30 1.20 9.01
N GLY A 231 5.81 2.43 8.98
CA GLY A 231 6.27 3.12 10.17
C GLY A 231 5.13 3.42 11.13
N ILE A 232 5.47 3.49 12.42
CA ILE A 232 4.59 4.07 13.46
C ILE A 232 4.80 5.58 13.62
N LEU A 233 5.81 6.14 12.95
CA LEU A 233 6.06 7.57 12.75
C LEU A 233 5.83 7.91 11.27
N GLY A 234 4.86 8.78 10.99
CA GLY A 234 4.59 9.36 9.67
C GLY A 234 5.27 10.72 9.48
N PHE A 235 5.31 11.18 8.23
CA PHE A 235 5.90 12.45 7.80
C PHE A 235 4.90 13.26 6.98
N GLU A 236 3.80 13.70 7.56
CA GLU A 236 2.69 14.29 6.80
C GLU A 236 2.48 15.74 7.19
N THR A 237 2.18 16.60 6.23
CA THR A 237 1.75 17.97 6.54
C THR A 237 0.29 17.99 6.98
N HIS A 238 -0.55 17.14 6.37
CA HIS A 238 -2.01 17.21 6.50
C HIS A 238 -2.49 18.65 6.36
N SER A 239 -2.13 19.31 5.25
CA SER A 239 -2.44 20.74 5.06
C SER A 239 -3.95 21.02 5.08
N LYS A 240 -4.76 20.06 4.61
CA LYS A 240 -6.23 20.13 4.60
C LYS A 240 -6.87 18.89 5.24
N PRO A 241 -6.85 18.73 6.59
CA PRO A 241 -7.44 17.56 7.23
C PRO A 241 -8.97 17.57 7.07
N LEU A 242 -9.57 16.44 6.72
CA LEU A 242 -11.03 16.34 6.57
C LEU A 242 -11.71 16.43 7.95
N ASP A 243 -12.43 17.52 8.22
CA ASP A 243 -13.08 17.76 9.53
C ASP A 243 -14.43 18.49 9.44
N GLY A 244 -14.94 18.71 8.24
CA GLY A 244 -16.21 19.39 7.98
C GLY A 244 -16.17 20.89 8.26
N SER A 245 -14.99 21.52 8.16
CA SER A 245 -14.77 22.94 8.48
C SER A 245 -14.06 23.71 7.36
N LEU A 246 -14.50 24.96 7.14
CA LEU A 246 -13.88 25.92 6.24
C LEU A 246 -12.67 26.65 6.85
N GLU A 247 -12.42 26.54 8.16
CA GLU A 247 -11.44 27.40 8.86
C GLU A 247 -10.00 27.27 8.31
N LYS A 248 -9.67 26.12 7.73
CA LYS A 248 -8.37 25.79 7.13
C LYS A 248 -8.21 26.24 5.67
N TRP A 249 -9.27 26.71 5.03
CA TRP A 249 -9.28 27.13 3.63
C TRP A 249 -9.11 28.64 3.52
N GLU A 250 -8.21 29.09 2.65
CA GLU A 250 -7.94 30.50 2.40
C GLU A 250 -8.72 31.01 1.18
N GLU A 251 -9.10 32.30 1.17
CA GLU A 251 -9.79 32.92 0.02
C GLU A 251 -8.98 32.80 -1.29
N THR A 252 -7.65 32.67 -1.23
CA THR A 252 -6.79 32.49 -2.40
C THR A 252 -6.85 31.10 -3.03
N GLU A 253 -7.39 30.12 -2.31
CA GLU A 253 -7.56 28.74 -2.76
C GLU A 253 -8.91 28.52 -3.43
N GLN A 254 -9.81 29.51 -3.36
CA GLN A 254 -11.09 29.50 -4.07
C GLN A 254 -10.85 29.62 -5.57
N LEU A 255 -11.06 28.51 -6.28
CA LEU A 255 -10.95 28.44 -7.73
C LEU A 255 -12.15 29.10 -8.41
N ALA A 256 -13.34 28.95 -7.82
CA ALA A 256 -14.59 29.47 -8.36
C ALA A 256 -15.59 29.84 -7.26
N THR A 257 -16.43 30.82 -7.54
CA THR A 257 -17.56 31.20 -6.68
C THR A 257 -18.77 31.57 -7.53
N GLN A 258 -19.98 31.31 -7.04
CA GLN A 258 -21.21 31.79 -7.65
C GLN A 258 -22.26 32.22 -6.60
N GLU A 259 -23.07 33.22 -6.95
CA GLU A 259 -24.07 33.78 -6.02
C GLU A 259 -25.39 32.98 -6.02
N GLU A 260 -25.83 32.54 -7.21
CA GLU A 260 -27.06 31.76 -7.41
C GLU A 260 -26.77 30.25 -7.44
N GLY A 261 -27.77 29.40 -7.62
CA GLY A 261 -27.58 27.94 -7.68
C GLY A 261 -27.41 27.24 -6.33
N ILE A 262 -27.20 25.92 -6.35
CA ILE A 262 -26.88 25.10 -5.19
C ILE A 262 -25.38 25.11 -4.92
N LEU A 263 -24.52 25.09 -5.94
CA LEU A 263 -23.08 25.20 -5.74
C LEU A 263 -22.74 26.65 -5.39
N LYS A 264 -21.81 26.89 -4.46
CA LYS A 264 -21.46 28.24 -3.99
C LYS A 264 -20.01 28.59 -4.20
N ALA A 265 -19.12 27.67 -3.88
CA ALA A 265 -17.71 27.83 -4.12
C ALA A 265 -17.05 26.47 -4.31
N LEU A 266 -15.98 26.46 -5.12
CA LEU A 266 -15.07 25.35 -5.25
C LEU A 266 -13.67 25.86 -4.91
N SER A 267 -13.06 25.27 -3.89
CA SER A 267 -11.67 25.52 -3.52
C SER A 267 -10.82 24.28 -3.81
N VAL A 268 -9.58 24.49 -4.21
CA VAL A 268 -8.63 23.41 -4.55
C VAL A 268 -7.29 23.74 -3.93
N ASP A 269 -6.67 22.76 -3.28
CA ASP A 269 -5.31 22.83 -2.77
C ASP A 269 -4.65 21.45 -2.82
N HIS A 270 -3.40 21.32 -2.37
CA HIS A 270 -2.64 20.08 -2.42
C HIS A 270 -1.59 19.98 -1.31
N ASP A 271 -1.05 18.78 -1.14
CA ASP A 271 0.17 18.53 -0.39
C ASP A 271 1.03 17.44 -1.05
N GLU A 272 2.00 16.90 -0.32
CA GLU A 272 2.89 15.85 -0.78
C GLU A 272 2.21 14.52 -1.13
N ALA A 273 0.96 14.30 -0.70
CA ALA A 273 0.23 13.03 -0.80
C ALA A 273 -1.07 13.15 -1.60
N TYR A 274 -1.76 14.28 -1.48
CA TYR A 274 -3.14 14.45 -1.93
C TYR A 274 -3.37 15.73 -2.74
N LEU A 275 -4.38 15.67 -3.59
CA LEU A 275 -5.11 16.81 -4.12
C LEU A 275 -6.43 16.96 -3.35
N TYR A 276 -6.73 18.17 -2.89
CA TYR A 276 -7.87 18.48 -2.04
C TYR A 276 -8.92 19.31 -2.78
N PHE A 277 -10.19 19.04 -2.50
CA PHE A 277 -11.33 19.83 -2.95
C PHE A 277 -12.24 20.18 -1.78
N MET A 278 -12.71 21.42 -1.73
CA MET A 278 -13.80 21.87 -0.87
C MET A 278 -14.91 22.46 -1.73
N LEU A 279 -16.07 21.82 -1.68
CA LEU A 279 -17.28 22.29 -2.33
C LEU A 279 -18.23 22.86 -1.26
N GLU A 280 -18.47 24.16 -1.35
CA GLU A 280 -19.52 24.83 -0.59
C GLU A 280 -20.82 24.77 -1.38
N PHE A 281 -21.92 24.39 -0.73
CA PHE A 281 -23.25 24.29 -1.33
C PHE A 281 -24.34 24.87 -0.43
N ASP A 282 -25.45 25.31 -1.03
CA ASP A 282 -26.63 25.82 -0.33
C ASP A 282 -27.42 24.67 0.27
N GLU A 283 -27.31 24.51 1.58
CA GLU A 283 -27.97 23.45 2.34
C GLU A 283 -29.50 23.49 2.24
N SER A 284 -30.08 24.65 1.89
CA SER A 284 -31.53 24.79 1.72
C SER A 284 -32.06 24.22 0.40
N GLN A 285 -31.17 24.00 -0.57
CA GLN A 285 -31.48 23.43 -1.88
C GLN A 285 -31.07 21.96 -1.99
N TRP A 286 -30.18 21.49 -1.11
CA TRP A 286 -29.68 20.12 -1.09
C TRP A 286 -30.75 19.10 -0.66
N ASP A 287 -30.73 17.92 -1.30
CA ASP A 287 -31.46 16.74 -0.88
C ASP A 287 -30.65 15.45 -1.14
N GLU A 288 -31.02 14.36 -0.47
CA GLU A 288 -30.28 13.09 -0.49
C GLU A 288 -30.26 12.38 -1.85
N GLU A 289 -31.17 12.72 -2.77
CA GLU A 289 -31.21 12.17 -4.13
C GLU A 289 -30.23 12.89 -5.06
N MET A 290 -29.65 14.02 -4.63
CA MET A 290 -28.63 14.75 -5.40
C MET A 290 -27.25 14.10 -5.29
N LYS A 291 -26.47 14.31 -6.35
CA LYS A 291 -25.06 13.96 -6.43
C LYS A 291 -24.21 15.18 -6.69
N PHE A 292 -23.04 15.21 -6.08
CA PHE A 292 -21.97 16.16 -6.41
C PHE A 292 -20.85 15.40 -7.12
N SER A 293 -20.45 15.91 -8.28
CA SER A 293 -19.36 15.33 -9.06
C SER A 293 -18.29 16.37 -9.36
N ILE A 294 -17.02 16.00 -9.24
CA ILE A 294 -15.88 16.82 -9.70
C ILE A 294 -15.33 16.18 -10.97
N MET A 295 -15.40 16.91 -12.07
CA MET A 295 -14.89 16.51 -13.39
C MET A 295 -13.47 17.03 -13.55
N LEU A 296 -12.54 16.15 -13.96
CA LEU A 296 -11.13 16.48 -14.11
C LEU A 296 -10.64 16.19 -15.53
N ASN A 297 -9.96 17.16 -16.12
CA ASN A 297 -9.07 16.98 -17.26
C ASN A 297 -7.63 17.13 -16.77
N THR A 298 -6.83 16.11 -17.02
CA THR A 298 -5.45 15.95 -16.56
C THR A 298 -4.48 15.82 -17.74
N ILE A 299 -4.91 15.24 -18.86
CA ILE A 299 -4.11 15.05 -20.07
C ILE A 299 -4.77 15.72 -21.28
N ALA A 300 -3.95 16.28 -22.17
CA ALA A 300 -4.43 16.94 -23.38
C ALA A 300 -4.75 15.94 -24.50
N ASP A 301 -5.64 16.32 -25.42
CA ASP A 301 -6.01 15.56 -26.61
C ASP A 301 -6.61 14.15 -26.34
N GLN A 302 -7.01 13.86 -25.09
CA GLN A 302 -7.64 12.62 -24.61
C GLN A 302 -8.85 12.92 -23.70
N GLY A 303 -9.52 11.89 -23.22
CA GLY A 303 -10.68 12.00 -22.34
C GLY A 303 -12.02 11.93 -23.06
N ASN A 304 -13.08 11.80 -22.28
CA ASN A 304 -14.46 11.76 -22.78
C ASN A 304 -15.12 13.14 -22.78
N GLN A 305 -15.67 13.57 -23.92
CA GLN A 305 -16.40 14.84 -24.02
C GLN A 305 -17.82 14.77 -23.42
N SER A 306 -18.29 13.57 -23.09
CA SER A 306 -19.57 13.34 -22.41
C SER A 306 -19.37 12.37 -21.26
N VAL A 307 -20.07 12.62 -20.14
CA VAL A 307 -20.05 11.73 -18.99
C VAL A 307 -21.38 10.96 -18.89
N PRO A 308 -21.37 9.63 -18.67
CA PRO A 308 -22.59 8.84 -18.62
C PRO A 308 -23.46 9.11 -17.37
N PHE A 309 -22.91 9.85 -16.39
CA PHE A 309 -23.55 10.13 -15.12
C PHE A 309 -24.52 11.33 -15.18
N VAL A 310 -24.36 12.21 -16.17
CA VAL A 310 -25.19 13.42 -16.36
C VAL A 310 -25.58 13.53 -17.84
N GLU A 311 -26.85 13.26 -18.16
CA GLU A 311 -27.42 13.34 -19.49
C GLU A 311 -27.25 14.76 -20.08
N ASP A 312 -26.96 14.81 -21.39
CA ASP A 312 -26.83 16.03 -22.20
C ASP A 312 -25.73 17.02 -21.73
N LEU A 313 -24.90 16.67 -20.74
CA LEU A 313 -23.72 17.45 -20.37
C LEU A 313 -22.54 17.07 -21.27
N THR A 314 -21.97 18.08 -21.92
CA THR A 314 -20.79 17.92 -22.78
C THR A 314 -19.74 18.97 -22.48
N PHE A 315 -18.48 18.60 -22.60
CA PHE A 315 -17.31 19.45 -22.44
C PHE A 315 -16.58 19.63 -23.77
N GLU A 316 -15.91 20.78 -23.96
CA GLU A 316 -15.08 20.99 -25.16
C GLU A 316 -13.81 20.13 -25.10
N GLU A 317 -13.15 20.12 -23.95
CA GLU A 317 -12.01 19.23 -23.62
C GLU A 317 -12.52 17.92 -23.01
N GLY A 318 -11.72 16.84 -23.12
CA GLY A 318 -12.11 15.53 -22.60
C GLY A 318 -12.01 15.44 -21.07
N ILE A 319 -12.91 14.67 -20.45
CA ILE A 319 -12.86 14.37 -19.02
C ILE A 319 -12.16 13.03 -18.82
N ASP A 320 -11.08 13.05 -18.03
CA ASP A 320 -10.28 11.86 -17.72
C ASP A 320 -10.71 11.20 -16.42
N PHE A 321 -11.17 11.99 -15.43
CA PHE A 321 -11.65 11.48 -14.15
C PHE A 321 -12.93 12.15 -13.70
N VAL A 322 -13.77 11.37 -13.00
CA VAL A 322 -14.98 11.86 -12.33
C VAL A 322 -14.97 11.39 -10.89
N ILE A 323 -14.88 12.33 -9.94
CA ILE A 323 -15.10 12.04 -8.52
C ILE A 323 -16.60 12.15 -8.27
N ASP A 324 -17.30 11.05 -7.97
CA ASP A 324 -18.76 11.03 -7.77
C ASP A 324 -19.10 10.80 -6.29
N ILE A 325 -19.78 11.78 -5.68
CA ILE A 325 -20.23 11.77 -4.29
C ILE A 325 -21.76 11.85 -4.22
N SER A 326 -22.36 10.91 -3.50
CA SER A 326 -23.80 10.79 -3.27
C SER A 326 -24.06 10.40 -1.81
N ALA A 327 -25.24 10.75 -1.30
CA ALA A 327 -25.63 10.40 0.06
C ALA A 327 -26.07 8.93 0.22
N GLU A 328 -26.61 8.32 -0.84
CA GLU A 328 -27.25 6.99 -0.77
C GLU A 328 -26.44 5.84 -1.42
N ASN A 329 -25.43 6.14 -2.25
CA ASN A 329 -24.68 5.11 -2.98
C ASN A 329 -23.19 5.12 -2.61
N GLU A 330 -22.49 4.07 -3.06
CA GLU A 330 -21.03 4.02 -2.99
C GLU A 330 -20.42 5.15 -3.82
N ASN A 331 -19.53 5.89 -3.16
CA ASN A 331 -18.82 7.03 -3.73
C ASN A 331 -17.46 6.58 -4.25
N ARG A 332 -17.04 7.14 -5.39
CA ARG A 332 -15.82 6.66 -6.07
C ARG A 332 -15.21 7.68 -7.01
N VAL A 333 -13.96 7.44 -7.38
CA VAL A 333 -13.31 8.03 -8.54
C VAL A 333 -13.45 7.09 -9.73
N TRP A 334 -13.96 7.61 -10.83
CA TRP A 334 -14.00 6.98 -12.13
C TRP A 334 -12.85 7.48 -13.00
N VAL A 335 -12.32 6.63 -13.87
CA VAL A 335 -11.31 6.97 -14.89
C VAL A 335 -11.88 6.71 -16.28
N ASP A 336 -11.55 7.54 -17.26
CA ASP A 336 -11.80 7.27 -18.68
C ASP A 336 -11.26 5.87 -19.03
N SER A 337 -12.08 5.04 -19.67
CA SER A 337 -11.69 3.68 -20.08
C SER A 337 -10.41 3.67 -20.94
N TYR A 338 -10.18 4.73 -21.72
CA TYR A 338 -8.97 4.88 -22.54
C TYR A 338 -7.73 5.19 -21.69
N TYR A 339 -7.89 5.81 -20.52
CA TYR A 339 -6.81 6.25 -19.64
C TYR A 339 -6.66 5.37 -18.38
N ASP A 340 -7.26 4.17 -18.39
CA ASP A 340 -7.21 3.21 -17.29
C ASP A 340 -5.97 2.27 -17.42
N PRO A 341 -4.91 2.47 -16.59
CA PRO A 341 -3.72 1.63 -16.67
C PRO A 341 -3.99 0.17 -16.24
N PHE A 342 -4.96 -0.07 -15.35
CA PHE A 342 -5.29 -1.42 -14.91
C PHE A 342 -5.95 -2.21 -16.06
N TYR A 343 -6.93 -1.60 -16.73
CA TYR A 343 -7.58 -2.21 -17.88
C TYR A 343 -6.58 -2.43 -19.03
N PHE A 344 -5.73 -1.44 -19.32
CA PHE A 344 -4.68 -1.59 -20.34
C PHE A 344 -3.74 -2.76 -20.03
N GLN A 345 -3.17 -2.81 -18.83
CA GLN A 345 -2.18 -3.82 -18.48
C GLN A 345 -2.79 -5.21 -18.32
N TYR A 346 -3.79 -5.34 -17.44
CA TYR A 346 -4.30 -6.65 -17.04
C TYR A 346 -5.42 -7.13 -17.95
N GLY A 347 -6.23 -6.23 -18.52
CA GLY A 347 -7.26 -6.57 -19.50
C GLY A 347 -6.67 -6.79 -20.88
N TYR A 348 -6.06 -5.76 -21.46
CA TYR A 348 -5.63 -5.78 -22.87
C TYR A 348 -4.27 -6.47 -23.09
N GLU A 349 -3.22 -6.09 -22.38
CA GLU A 349 -1.87 -6.63 -22.64
C GLU A 349 -1.69 -8.07 -22.13
N LEU A 350 -2.22 -8.37 -20.95
CA LEU A 350 -2.05 -9.67 -20.29
C LEU A 350 -3.24 -10.63 -20.45
N GLU A 351 -4.36 -10.18 -21.04
CA GLU A 351 -5.56 -10.98 -21.27
C GLU A 351 -6.09 -11.69 -20.00
N MET A 352 -6.02 -11.01 -18.84
CA MET A 352 -6.44 -11.55 -17.54
C MET A 352 -7.89 -11.20 -17.17
N LEU A 353 -8.50 -10.24 -17.86
CA LEU A 353 -9.92 -9.92 -17.74
C LEU A 353 -10.70 -10.54 -18.89
N ASP A 354 -11.88 -11.06 -18.59
CA ASP A 354 -12.78 -11.62 -19.61
C ASP A 354 -13.25 -10.52 -20.58
N ASP A 355 -13.27 -10.85 -21.87
CA ASP A 355 -13.81 -9.99 -22.94
C ASP A 355 -13.17 -8.58 -23.05
N ALA A 356 -11.94 -8.38 -22.56
CA ALA A 356 -11.23 -7.12 -22.73
C ALA A 356 -10.82 -6.89 -24.19
N GLU A 357 -11.22 -5.74 -24.74
CA GLU A 357 -10.89 -5.29 -26.10
C GLU A 357 -10.10 -3.98 -26.08
N ALA A 358 -9.48 -3.64 -27.22
CA ALA A 358 -8.86 -2.33 -27.41
C ALA A 358 -9.91 -1.22 -27.29
N VAL A 359 -9.56 -0.15 -26.58
CA VAL A 359 -10.43 1.01 -26.36
C VAL A 359 -10.03 2.12 -27.33
N GLU A 360 -11.01 2.87 -27.81
CA GLU A 360 -10.77 4.06 -28.63
C GLU A 360 -10.94 5.31 -27.75
N ASN A 361 -10.14 6.35 -27.99
CA ASN A 361 -10.27 7.61 -27.28
C ASN A 361 -11.68 8.21 -27.48
N ASN A 362 -12.24 8.79 -26.41
CA ASN A 362 -13.59 9.38 -26.37
C ASN A 362 -14.71 8.36 -26.71
N ASP A 363 -14.69 7.17 -26.10
CA ASP A 363 -15.71 6.12 -26.25
C ASP A 363 -16.97 6.33 -25.37
N GLY A 364 -16.92 7.32 -24.48
CA GLY A 364 -17.96 7.67 -23.52
C GLY A 364 -18.07 6.75 -22.31
N GLN A 365 -17.10 5.86 -22.08
CA GLN A 365 -17.10 4.90 -20.97
C GLN A 365 -16.11 5.32 -19.89
N PHE A 366 -16.45 4.95 -18.66
CA PHE A 366 -15.60 5.15 -17.50
C PHE A 366 -15.51 3.85 -16.71
N ASN A 367 -14.31 3.52 -16.25
CA ASN A 367 -14.03 2.36 -15.42
C ASN A 367 -13.87 2.76 -13.96
N GLY A 368 -14.14 1.81 -13.06
CA GLY A 368 -13.64 1.90 -11.70
C GLY A 368 -12.12 1.72 -11.69
N ILE A 369 -11.43 2.40 -10.77
CA ILE A 369 -9.98 2.29 -10.66
C ILE A 369 -9.62 1.08 -9.81
N HIS A 370 -8.78 0.18 -10.31
CA HIS A 370 -8.45 -1.08 -9.64
C HIS A 370 -6.93 -1.28 -9.47
N PHE A 371 -6.55 -2.08 -8.48
CA PHE A 371 -5.21 -2.67 -8.39
C PHE A 371 -5.29 -4.19 -8.38
N ALA A 372 -4.34 -4.81 -9.07
CA ALA A 372 -4.11 -6.25 -8.99
C ALA A 372 -3.58 -6.64 -7.60
N LEU A 373 -4.02 -7.79 -7.11
CA LEU A 373 -3.62 -8.37 -5.82
C LEU A 373 -2.92 -9.72 -5.97
N SER A 374 -3.23 -10.46 -7.05
CA SER A 374 -2.50 -11.67 -7.42
C SER A 374 -2.74 -12.00 -8.89
N LYS A 375 -1.81 -12.73 -9.51
CA LYS A 375 -2.02 -13.31 -10.85
C LYS A 375 -2.75 -14.65 -10.72
N PRO A 376 -3.44 -15.15 -11.78
CA PRO A 376 -4.00 -16.49 -11.76
C PRO A 376 -2.94 -17.54 -11.42
N MET A 377 -3.29 -18.48 -10.55
CA MET A 377 -2.37 -19.49 -10.04
C MET A 377 -3.08 -20.84 -9.86
N THR A 378 -2.31 -21.90 -9.71
CA THR A 378 -2.83 -23.23 -9.35
C THR A 378 -2.09 -23.73 -8.14
N ILE A 379 -2.81 -24.00 -7.05
CA ILE A 379 -2.24 -24.49 -5.80
C ILE A 379 -1.74 -25.92 -6.03
N PRO A 380 -0.42 -26.22 -5.92
CA PRO A 380 0.11 -27.52 -6.35
C PRO A 380 -0.40 -28.70 -5.52
N SER A 381 -0.58 -28.51 -4.21
CA SER A 381 -1.05 -29.54 -3.27
C SER A 381 -2.48 -30.01 -3.55
N THR A 382 -3.38 -29.10 -3.93
CA THR A 382 -4.82 -29.39 -4.14
C THR A 382 -5.22 -29.47 -5.61
N GLY A 383 -4.45 -28.84 -6.50
CA GLY A 383 -4.80 -28.63 -7.91
C GLY A 383 -5.90 -27.59 -8.11
N GLU A 384 -6.25 -26.83 -7.06
CA GLU A 384 -7.24 -25.76 -7.13
C GLU A 384 -6.72 -24.59 -7.98
N PHE A 385 -7.57 -24.10 -8.89
CA PHE A 385 -7.28 -22.91 -9.69
C PHE A 385 -7.81 -21.68 -8.97
N ILE A 386 -6.91 -20.73 -8.68
CA ILE A 386 -7.24 -19.43 -8.12
C ILE A 386 -7.23 -18.41 -9.27
N PRO A 387 -8.34 -17.69 -9.51
CA PRO A 387 -8.41 -16.70 -10.58
C PRO A 387 -7.57 -15.45 -10.27
N PHE A 388 -7.44 -14.55 -11.25
CA PHE A 388 -6.89 -13.21 -11.05
C PHE A 388 -7.65 -12.49 -9.94
N ASP A 389 -6.95 -11.99 -8.91
CA ASP A 389 -7.55 -11.20 -7.84
C ASP A 389 -7.15 -9.74 -7.96
N TYR A 390 -8.10 -8.86 -7.72
CA TYR A 390 -7.96 -7.42 -7.78
C TYR A 390 -9.05 -6.75 -6.93
N TYR A 391 -8.87 -5.46 -6.62
CA TYR A 391 -9.89 -4.70 -5.90
C TYR A 391 -10.00 -3.28 -6.45
N GLU A 392 -11.15 -2.66 -6.20
CA GLU A 392 -11.42 -1.28 -6.58
C GLU A 392 -10.78 -0.33 -5.57
N THR A 393 -9.68 0.29 -5.96
CA THR A 393 -9.01 1.36 -5.22
C THR A 393 -9.68 2.72 -5.46
N GLY A 394 -10.55 2.85 -6.46
CA GLY A 394 -11.33 4.05 -6.72
C GLY A 394 -12.44 4.33 -5.69
N LEU A 395 -12.86 3.34 -4.89
CA LEU A 395 -13.90 3.52 -3.86
C LEU A 395 -13.46 4.48 -2.76
N LEU A 396 -14.30 5.46 -2.45
CA LEU A 396 -14.02 6.50 -1.47
C LEU A 396 -14.69 6.19 -0.14
N ARG A 397 -13.96 6.40 0.96
CA ARG A 397 -14.45 6.17 2.32
C ARG A 397 -14.85 7.48 2.99
N GLU A 398 -16.07 7.54 3.52
CA GLU A 398 -16.48 8.66 4.37
C GLU A 398 -15.79 8.58 5.73
N GLY A 399 -15.28 9.70 6.23
CA GLY A 399 -14.75 9.75 7.59
C GLY A 399 -14.11 11.08 7.93
N ILE A 400 -13.60 11.18 9.17
CA ILE A 400 -12.84 12.34 9.63
C ILE A 400 -11.36 12.03 9.45
N GLY A 401 -10.71 12.76 8.56
CA GLY A 401 -9.29 12.63 8.23
C GLY A 401 -8.38 13.56 9.04
N ASN A 402 -8.90 14.15 10.13
CA ASN A 402 -8.13 14.98 11.06
C ASN A 402 -7.55 14.13 12.21
N PRO A 403 -6.20 13.99 12.30
CA PRO A 403 -5.55 13.18 13.34
C PRO A 403 -5.81 13.62 14.78
N GLU A 404 -6.22 14.87 14.99
CA GLU A 404 -6.55 15.40 16.32
C GLU A 404 -7.97 15.01 16.77
N SER A 405 -8.76 14.34 15.91
CA SER A 405 -10.11 13.88 16.22
C SER A 405 -10.13 12.50 16.88
N GLU A 406 -11.01 12.32 17.88
CA GLU A 406 -11.28 10.98 18.44
C GLU A 406 -11.91 10.00 17.43
N SER A 407 -12.48 10.52 16.34
CA SER A 407 -13.06 9.73 15.25
C SER A 407 -12.16 9.70 14.02
N PHE A 408 -10.85 9.93 14.20
CA PHE A 408 -9.89 9.91 13.10
C PHE A 408 -9.94 8.56 12.36
N ASP A 409 -9.90 8.67 11.05
CA ASP A 409 -9.83 7.56 10.13
C ASP A 409 -8.79 7.89 9.06
N SER A 410 -7.62 7.28 9.16
CA SER A 410 -6.53 7.50 8.22
C SER A 410 -6.87 7.05 6.79
N LEU A 411 -7.93 6.25 6.61
CA LEU A 411 -8.43 5.80 5.31
C LEU A 411 -9.57 6.68 4.75
N ALA A 412 -10.03 7.70 5.48
CA ALA A 412 -11.07 8.60 4.98
C ALA A 412 -10.63 9.31 3.70
N ASP A 413 -11.50 9.45 2.72
CA ASP A 413 -11.24 10.19 1.48
C ASP A 413 -12.15 11.41 1.35
N TYR A 414 -13.32 11.42 2.00
CA TYR A 414 -14.22 12.56 1.99
C TYR A 414 -15.02 12.70 3.29
N THR A 415 -15.56 13.89 3.53
CA THR A 415 -16.57 14.14 4.57
C THR A 415 -17.60 15.15 4.09
N ILE A 416 -18.86 15.01 4.52
CA ILE A 416 -19.93 15.94 4.18
C ILE A 416 -20.57 16.51 5.46
N ASN A 417 -20.63 17.83 5.55
CA ASN A 417 -21.34 18.56 6.59
C ASN A 417 -22.58 19.23 6.01
N ASN A 418 -23.70 18.52 6.05
CA ASN A 418 -24.98 18.99 5.51
C ASN A 418 -25.57 20.17 6.29
N GLU A 419 -25.16 20.39 7.55
CA GLU A 419 -25.67 21.52 8.35
C GLU A 419 -25.06 22.86 7.92
N SER A 420 -23.81 22.83 7.45
CA SER A 420 -23.09 24.01 6.96
C SER A 420 -22.88 24.02 5.44
N GLY A 421 -23.39 23.01 4.72
CA GLY A 421 -23.29 22.92 3.27
C GLY A 421 -21.87 22.72 2.75
N LEU A 422 -21.10 21.80 3.35
CA LEU A 422 -19.70 21.56 2.99
C LEU A 422 -19.47 20.12 2.56
N LEU A 423 -18.72 19.93 1.48
CA LEU A 423 -18.18 18.65 1.06
C LEU A 423 -16.67 18.79 0.89
N GLU A 424 -15.91 18.01 1.66
CA GLU A 424 -14.45 17.96 1.57
C GLU A 424 -14.01 16.64 0.98
N ILE A 425 -13.03 16.67 0.09
CA ILE A 425 -12.48 15.51 -0.60
C ILE A 425 -10.96 15.61 -0.60
N ARG A 426 -10.27 14.50 -0.34
CA ARG A 426 -8.83 14.34 -0.57
C ARG A 426 -8.59 13.12 -1.46
N ILE A 427 -7.85 13.31 -2.56
CA ILE A 427 -7.58 12.26 -3.53
C ILE A 427 -6.07 12.02 -3.62
N PRO A 428 -5.58 10.80 -3.36
CA PRO A 428 -4.18 10.44 -3.60
C PRO A 428 -3.76 10.74 -5.04
N TRP A 429 -2.60 11.38 -5.23
CA TRP A 429 -2.09 11.73 -6.56
C TRP A 429 -2.07 10.56 -7.56
N LEU A 430 -1.68 9.36 -7.09
CA LEU A 430 -1.62 8.16 -7.94
C LEU A 430 -3.00 7.72 -8.48
N LEU A 431 -4.12 8.02 -7.79
CA LEU A 431 -5.47 7.72 -8.34
C LEU A 431 -5.78 8.56 -9.58
N LEU A 432 -5.10 9.68 -9.76
CA LEU A 432 -5.29 10.58 -10.90
C LEU A 432 -4.18 10.39 -11.95
N ASN A 433 -3.55 9.21 -11.97
CA ASN A 433 -2.43 8.87 -12.85
C ASN A 433 -1.24 9.85 -12.78
N VAL A 434 -1.07 10.55 -11.65
CA VAL A 434 0.09 11.42 -11.41
C VAL A 434 1.26 10.56 -10.93
N LYS A 435 2.31 10.48 -11.75
CA LYS A 435 3.52 9.65 -11.49
C LYS A 435 4.49 10.32 -10.51
N ASP A 436 4.57 11.65 -10.57
CA ASP A 436 5.34 12.48 -9.64
C ASP A 436 4.71 13.89 -9.56
N PRO A 437 3.95 14.20 -8.49
CA PRO A 437 3.36 15.52 -8.32
C PRO A 437 4.43 16.60 -8.11
N SER A 438 5.63 16.25 -7.61
CA SER A 438 6.71 17.21 -7.36
C SER A 438 7.28 17.83 -8.64
N GLN A 439 7.18 17.11 -9.75
CA GLN A 439 7.64 17.56 -11.06
C GLN A 439 6.48 17.84 -12.03
N LYS A 440 5.23 17.62 -11.59
CA LYS A 440 4.01 17.62 -12.43
C LYS A 440 4.06 16.59 -13.54
N GLU A 441 4.56 15.40 -13.21
CA GLU A 441 4.63 14.28 -14.14
C GLU A 441 3.38 13.41 -14.00
N ILE A 442 2.72 13.17 -15.13
CA ILE A 442 1.57 12.28 -15.25
C ILE A 442 1.88 11.13 -16.20
N LEU A 443 1.05 10.10 -16.18
CA LEU A 443 1.03 9.06 -17.20
C LEU A 443 0.69 9.67 -18.57
N GLY A 444 1.42 9.28 -19.61
CA GLY A 444 1.12 9.73 -20.98
C GLY A 444 0.03 8.87 -21.64
N ASP A 445 -0.14 9.01 -22.97
CA ASP A 445 -0.99 8.11 -23.75
C ASP A 445 -0.44 6.66 -23.73
N ILE A 446 -1.12 5.79 -22.99
CA ILE A 446 -0.67 4.41 -22.73
C ILE A 446 -0.85 3.48 -23.92
N TRP A 447 -1.77 3.76 -24.85
CA TRP A 447 -2.05 2.86 -25.97
C TRP A 447 -0.92 2.81 -27.03
N PRO A 448 -0.30 3.94 -27.42
CA PRO A 448 0.86 3.92 -28.32
C PRO A 448 2.20 3.69 -27.59
N GLU A 449 2.34 4.09 -26.33
CA GLU A 449 3.63 4.15 -25.63
C GLU A 449 3.79 3.15 -24.47
N GLY A 450 2.71 2.51 -24.02
CA GLY A 450 2.67 1.61 -22.87
C GLY A 450 2.69 2.34 -21.52
N LEU A 451 2.78 1.60 -20.41
CA LEU A 451 2.76 2.18 -19.05
C LEU A 451 3.94 3.11 -18.72
N GLU A 452 5.03 3.02 -19.49
CA GLU A 452 6.17 3.92 -19.36
C GLU A 452 5.90 5.32 -19.93
N ALA A 453 4.78 5.50 -20.65
CA ALA A 453 4.35 6.79 -21.17
C ALA A 453 4.35 7.86 -20.08
N SER A 454 4.77 9.07 -20.43
CA SER A 454 4.86 10.14 -19.45
C SER A 454 4.73 11.51 -20.09
N GLU A 455 4.01 12.39 -19.42
CA GLU A 455 3.89 13.79 -19.79
C GLU A 455 4.11 14.73 -18.60
N PHE A 456 4.53 15.96 -18.89
CA PHE A 456 4.68 17.01 -17.90
C PHE A 456 3.64 18.09 -18.16
N ILE A 457 2.80 18.35 -17.16
CA ILE A 457 1.71 19.30 -17.27
C ILE A 457 2.02 20.60 -16.53
N GLU A 458 1.35 21.67 -16.92
CA GLU A 458 1.38 22.93 -16.17
C GLU A 458 0.21 23.02 -15.20
N GLN A 459 -0.94 22.44 -15.56
CA GLN A 459 -2.20 22.55 -14.82
C GLN A 459 -3.10 21.35 -15.10
N ILE A 460 -3.97 21.06 -14.15
CA ILE A 460 -5.17 20.23 -14.33
C ILE A 460 -6.38 21.16 -14.46
N TYR A 461 -7.47 20.71 -15.06
CA TYR A 461 -8.69 21.50 -15.15
C TYR A 461 -9.84 20.84 -14.41
N VAL A 462 -10.67 21.66 -13.78
CA VAL A 462 -11.70 21.22 -12.84
C VAL A 462 -13.05 21.86 -13.16
N ASN A 463 -14.13 21.09 -13.08
CA ASN A 463 -15.50 21.58 -13.06
C ASN A 463 -16.31 20.79 -12.01
N ALA A 464 -17.09 21.48 -11.17
CA ALA A 464 -17.98 20.85 -10.21
C ALA A 464 -19.42 20.82 -10.75
N VAL A 465 -20.11 19.70 -10.57
CA VAL A 465 -21.47 19.47 -11.07
C VAL A 465 -22.36 18.99 -9.95
N ALA A 466 -23.54 19.58 -9.82
CA ALA A 466 -24.64 19.02 -9.05
C ALA A 466 -25.66 18.38 -10.01
N SER A 467 -26.03 17.14 -9.76
CA SER A 467 -26.99 16.41 -10.60
C SER A 467 -28.03 15.66 -9.78
N LYS A 468 -29.18 15.38 -10.40
CA LYS A 468 -30.27 14.58 -9.81
C LYS A 468 -30.97 13.81 -10.91
N ASP A 469 -31.18 12.51 -10.73
CA ASP A 469 -31.73 11.62 -11.76
C ASP A 469 -30.99 11.74 -13.11
N GLN A 470 -29.66 11.81 -13.07
CA GLN A 470 -28.77 12.06 -14.22
C GLN A 470 -29.02 13.39 -14.95
N LYS A 471 -29.74 14.34 -14.35
CA LYS A 471 -29.94 15.66 -14.94
C LYS A 471 -29.11 16.69 -14.24
N LEU A 472 -28.50 17.55 -15.03
CA LEU A 472 -27.80 18.73 -14.53
C LEU A 472 -28.76 19.61 -13.73
N ILE A 473 -28.40 19.88 -12.47
CA ILE A 473 -29.05 20.87 -11.61
C ILE A 473 -28.27 22.17 -11.63
N ASP A 474 -26.95 22.07 -11.51
CA ASP A 474 -26.04 23.21 -11.40
C ASP A 474 -24.61 22.80 -11.76
N GLN A 475 -23.77 23.75 -12.14
CA GLN A 475 -22.36 23.53 -12.42
C GLN A 475 -21.52 24.76 -12.09
N LEU A 476 -20.25 24.55 -11.73
CA LEU A 476 -19.31 25.58 -11.33
C LEU A 476 -17.93 25.28 -11.94
N PRO A 477 -17.44 26.07 -12.91
CA PRO A 477 -18.10 27.25 -13.50
C PRO A 477 -19.30 26.91 -14.42
N GLU A 478 -20.06 27.95 -14.80
CA GLU A 478 -21.15 27.85 -15.78
C GLU A 478 -20.64 27.46 -17.19
N ASP A 479 -21.58 27.11 -18.09
CA ASP A 479 -21.33 26.81 -19.51
C ASP A 479 -20.33 25.66 -19.82
N SER A 480 -20.17 24.69 -18.92
CA SER A 480 -19.24 23.54 -19.07
C SER A 480 -17.77 23.97 -19.25
N GLU A 481 -17.42 25.18 -18.82
CA GLU A 481 -16.02 25.63 -18.78
C GLU A 481 -15.26 24.82 -17.70
N MET A 482 -13.96 24.63 -17.88
CA MET A 482 -13.11 24.01 -16.85
C MET A 482 -12.06 25.01 -16.38
N LEU A 483 -11.87 25.09 -15.06
CA LEU A 483 -10.95 26.05 -14.47
C LEU A 483 -9.58 25.41 -14.22
N PRO A 484 -8.48 26.09 -14.60
CA PRO A 484 -7.15 25.55 -14.40
C PRO A 484 -6.72 25.64 -12.94
N TYR A 485 -6.22 24.54 -12.39
CA TYR A 485 -5.51 24.47 -11.13
C TYR A 485 -4.04 24.09 -11.38
N SER A 486 -3.12 24.82 -10.74
CA SER A 486 -1.68 24.66 -10.90
C SER A 486 -0.98 24.83 -9.56
N TRP A 487 0.17 24.18 -9.40
CA TRP A 487 1.01 24.28 -8.21
C TRP A 487 2.48 24.56 -8.56
N ASP A 488 3.32 24.83 -7.58
CA ASP A 488 4.77 24.97 -7.80
C ASP A 488 5.46 23.60 -7.73
N LYS A 489 6.49 23.40 -8.57
CA LYS A 489 7.34 22.20 -8.46
C LYS A 489 8.15 22.23 -7.17
N TRP A 490 8.47 21.07 -6.63
CA TRP A 490 9.35 20.95 -5.47
C TRP A 490 10.45 19.90 -5.66
N GLU A 491 11.56 20.11 -4.93
CA GLU A 491 12.69 19.18 -4.85
C GLU A 491 12.91 18.65 -3.42
N GLU A 492 12.30 19.30 -2.43
CA GLU A 492 12.25 18.86 -1.05
C GLU A 492 10.78 18.97 -0.63
N PRO A 493 10.12 17.85 -0.26
CA PRO A 493 8.73 17.91 0.20
C PRO A 493 8.66 18.62 1.55
N GLU A 494 7.55 19.32 1.78
CA GLU A 494 7.17 19.71 3.12
C GLU A 494 6.71 18.46 3.89
N TYR A 495 7.03 18.40 5.18
CA TYR A 495 6.59 17.30 6.04
C TYR A 495 6.64 17.72 7.51
N GLU A 496 5.75 17.13 8.31
CA GLU A 496 5.84 17.18 9.77
C GLU A 496 5.88 15.75 10.35
N GLU A 497 6.74 15.54 11.34
CA GLU A 497 6.81 14.26 12.05
C GLU A 497 5.58 14.09 12.95
N ARG A 498 4.84 12.99 12.77
CA ARG A 498 3.68 12.65 13.59
C ARG A 498 3.70 11.18 13.98
N LEU A 499 3.46 10.90 15.26
CA LEU A 499 3.20 9.53 15.71
C LEU A 499 1.80 9.11 15.26
N LYS A 500 1.72 7.93 14.65
CA LYS A 500 0.46 7.34 14.20
C LYS A 500 -0.36 6.81 15.37
N GLU A 501 -1.67 6.62 15.18
CA GLU A 501 -2.51 5.98 16.21
C GLU A 501 -1.98 4.60 16.64
N SER A 502 -1.31 3.88 15.72
CA SER A 502 -0.64 2.61 16.03
C SER A 502 0.40 2.74 17.13
N TYR A 503 1.10 3.87 17.25
CA TYR A 503 2.11 4.10 18.27
C TYR A 503 1.53 3.95 19.68
N ASP A 504 0.40 4.60 19.96
CA ASP A 504 -0.20 4.59 21.29
C ASP A 504 -0.78 3.20 21.62
N VAL A 505 -1.42 2.54 20.64
CA VAL A 505 -1.91 1.16 20.79
C VAL A 505 -0.78 0.20 21.17
N ILE A 506 0.35 0.29 20.47
CA ILE A 506 1.52 -0.55 20.71
C ILE A 506 2.19 -0.18 22.03
N GLN A 507 2.34 1.11 22.34
CA GLN A 507 2.91 1.59 23.61
C GLN A 507 2.13 1.05 24.80
N ASP A 508 0.80 1.18 24.78
CA ASP A 508 -0.07 0.70 25.85
C ASP A 508 0.09 -0.79 26.07
N TYR A 509 0.11 -1.58 24.98
CA TYR A 509 0.36 -3.02 25.05
C TYR A 509 1.74 -3.33 25.65
N LEU A 510 2.81 -2.70 25.17
CA LEU A 510 4.17 -2.93 25.66
C LEU A 510 4.30 -2.64 27.15
N LEU A 511 3.60 -1.64 27.68
CA LEU A 511 3.55 -1.35 29.12
C LEU A 511 2.90 -2.47 29.94
N THR A 512 2.02 -3.29 29.35
CA THR A 512 1.40 -4.43 30.04
C THR A 512 2.34 -5.63 30.19
N ILE A 513 3.20 -5.87 29.21
CA ILE A 513 4.13 -7.03 29.20
C ILE A 513 5.49 -6.72 29.83
N THR A 514 5.87 -5.44 29.89
CA THR A 514 7.12 -4.99 30.54
C THR A 514 6.96 -4.77 32.06
N GLY A 515 5.81 -5.13 32.63
CA GLY A 515 5.49 -5.00 34.05
C GLY A 515 6.27 -5.93 34.98
N GLU A 516 7.52 -5.55 35.29
CA GLU A 516 8.06 -5.49 36.66
C GLU A 516 8.07 -4.04 37.16
#